data_AF-A0A328RF65-F1
#
_entry.id   AF-A0A328RF65-F1
#
_cell.length_a   1.000
_cell.length_b   1.000
_cell.length_c   1.000
_cell.angle_alpha   90.00
_cell.angle_beta   90.00
_cell.angle_gamma   90.00
#
_symmetry.space_group_name_H-M   'P 1'
#
loop_
_entity.id
_entity.type
_entity.pdbx_description
1 polymer ?
#
loop_
_entity_poly.entity_id
_entity_poly.type
_entity_poly.pdbx_seq_one_letter_code
_entity_poly.pdbx_strand_id
1 'polypeptide(L)' 'MKSSFSQLERELIRERTNVGLTAARERGKVGGRPETHARDKKEIVYQMVMENPFQSVSEIASALNMSRSTIYRYIEKKR' A
#
# COMPACT_ATOMS: atom_id res chain seq x y z
N MET A 1 22.53 33.32 11.22
CA MET A 1 23.47 32.65 10.30
C MET A 1 23.43 31.12 10.39
N LYS A 2 23.61 30.50 11.57
CA LYS A 2 23.64 29.02 11.72
C LYS A 2 22.38 28.28 11.23
N SER A 3 21.21 28.91 11.28
CA SER A 3 19.93 28.34 10.82
C SER A 3 19.79 28.27 9.30
N SER A 4 20.40 29.19 8.55
CA SER A 4 20.31 29.22 7.08
C SER A 4 21.21 28.15 6.45
N PHE A 5 22.38 27.91 7.05
CA PHE A 5 23.30 26.88 6.60
C PHE A 5 22.75 25.46 6.83
N SER A 6 22.10 25.20 7.98
CA SER A 6 21.50 23.89 8.25
C SER A 6 20.31 23.57 7.35
N GLN A 7 19.58 24.59 6.89
CA GLN A 7 18.52 24.44 5.90
C GLN A 7 19.09 24.06 4.53
N LEU A 8 20.15 24.76 4.10
CA LEU A 8 20.85 24.48 2.85
C LEU A 8 21.40 23.03 2.80
N GLU A 9 22.03 22.57 3.88
CA GLU A 9 22.53 21.19 3.96
C GLU A 9 21.40 20.16 3.90
N ARG A 10 20.28 20.42 4.57
CA ARG A 10 19.10 19.55 4.53
C ARG A 10 18.51 19.47 3.13
N GLU A 11 18.46 20.58 2.40
CA GLU A 11 17.97 20.64 1.03
C GLU A 11 18.87 19.83 0.09
N LEU A 12 20.19 20.00 0.18
CA LEU A 12 21.17 19.21 -0.57
C LEU A 12 21.03 17.70 -0.32
N ILE A 13 20.84 17.28 0.94
CA ILE A 13 20.64 15.87 1.29
C ILE A 13 19.33 15.33 0.69
N ARG A 14 18.25 16.12 0.75
CA ARG A 14 16.94 15.74 0.19
C ARG A 14 17.02 15.58 -1.33
N GLU A 15 17.66 16.52 -2.01
CA GLU A 15 17.82 16.49 -3.47
C GLU A 15 18.58 15.21 -3.89
N ARG A 16 19.71 14.93 -3.26
CA ARG A 16 20.49 13.70 -3.52
C ARG A 16 19.67 12.44 -3.26
N THR A 17 18.89 12.42 -2.19
CA THR A 17 18.01 11.29 -1.87
C THR A 17 16.95 11.08 -2.96
N ASN A 18 16.34 12.16 -3.45
CA ASN A 18 15.32 12.09 -4.50
C ASN A 18 15.89 11.59 -5.84
N VAL A 19 17.10 12.02 -6.20
CA VAL A 19 17.81 11.51 -7.39
C VAL A 19 18.04 10.00 -7.25
N GLY A 20 18.52 9.54 -6.10
CA GLY A 20 18.72 8.11 -5.83
C GLY A 20 17.42 7.29 -5.86
N LEU A 21 16.34 7.81 -5.27
CA LEU A 21 15.02 7.17 -5.30
C LEU A 21 14.46 7.06 -6.72
N THR A 22 14.67 8.09 -7.55
CA THR A 22 14.23 8.09 -8.95
C THR A 22 14.99 7.03 -9.76
N ALA A 23 16.32 7.00 -9.65
CA ALA A 23 17.13 5.96 -10.30
C ALA A 23 16.78 4.54 -9.81
N ALA A 24 16.40 4.37 -8.53
CA ALA A 24 15.94 3.07 -8.03
C ALA A 24 14.59 2.66 -8.64
N ARG A 25 13.65 3.60 -8.80
CA ARG A 25 12.36 3.36 -9.47
C ARG A 25 12.53 3.00 -10.94
N GLU A 26 13.43 3.66 -11.66
CA GLU A 26 13.76 3.34 -13.06
C GLU A 26 14.29 1.91 -13.20
N ARG A 27 15.07 1.43 -12.22
CA ARG A 27 15.51 0.03 -12.13
C ARG A 27 14.41 -0.95 -11.70
N GLY A 28 13.16 -0.50 -11.57
CA GLY A 28 12.00 -1.32 -11.21
C GLY A 28 11.82 -1.58 -9.71
N LYS A 29 12.57 -0.89 -8.83
CA LYS A 29 12.32 -1.01 -7.38
C LYS A 29 11.05 -0.25 -7.01
N VAL A 30 10.06 -0.99 -6.51
CA VAL A 30 8.85 -0.42 -5.92
C VAL A 30 9.09 -0.21 -4.42
N GLY A 31 9.26 1.05 -4.01
CA GLY A 31 9.39 1.41 -2.60
C GLY A 31 8.05 1.37 -1.84
N GLY A 32 8.09 1.68 -0.55
CA GLY A 32 6.90 1.67 0.32
C GLY A 32 6.68 0.34 1.04
N ARG A 33 5.57 0.24 1.77
CA ARG A 33 5.21 -0.98 2.51
C ARG A 33 4.78 -2.07 1.51
N PRO A 34 5.42 -3.25 1.49
CA PRO A 34 4.99 -4.34 0.62
C PRO A 34 3.57 -4.78 0.99
N GLU A 35 2.80 -5.21 -0.01
CA GLU A 35 1.49 -5.80 0.23
C GLU A 35 1.65 -7.09 1.05
N THR A 36 0.94 -7.17 2.18
CA THR A 36 1.05 -8.28 3.13
C THR A 36 0.20 -9.49 2.74
N HIS A 37 -0.73 -9.33 1.81
CA HIS A 37 -1.65 -10.39 1.40
C HIS A 37 -1.31 -10.86 -0.01
N ALA A 38 -1.11 -12.17 -0.16
CA ALA A 38 -0.94 -12.82 -1.44
C ALA A 38 -2.11 -12.53 -2.39
N ARG A 39 -1.85 -12.56 -3.69
CA ARG A 39 -2.84 -12.29 -4.74
C ARG A 39 -4.07 -13.19 -4.60
N ASP A 40 -3.86 -14.46 -4.27
CA ASP A 40 -4.91 -15.46 -4.07
C ASP A 40 -5.91 -15.04 -3.00
N LYS A 41 -5.43 -14.43 -1.90
CA LYS A 41 -6.32 -13.94 -0.83
C LYS A 41 -7.22 -12.81 -1.31
N LYS A 42 -6.79 -11.99 -2.27
CA LYS A 42 -7.62 -10.92 -2.84
C LYS A 42 -8.71 -11.48 -3.75
N GLU A 43 -8.36 -12.50 -4.53
CA GLU A 43 -9.31 -13.22 -5.38
C GLU A 43 -10.41 -13.87 -4.52
N ILE A 44 -10.02 -14.54 -3.44
CA ILE A 44 -10.94 -15.17 -2.48
C ILE A 44 -11.87 -14.14 -1.83
N VAL A 45 -11.35 -12.99 -1.38
CA VAL A 45 -12.17 -11.89 -0.83
C VAL A 45 -13.22 -11.46 -1.84
N TYR A 46 -12.83 -11.29 -3.11
CA TYR A 46 -13.77 -10.86 -4.15
C TYR A 46 -14.86 -11.90 -4.39
N GLN A 47 -14.50 -13.19 -4.50
CA GLN A 47 -15.49 -14.25 -4.70
C GLN A 47 -16.45 -14.34 -3.52
N MET A 48 -15.95 -14.31 -2.28
CA MET A 48 -16.81 -14.38 -1.09
C MET A 48 -17.80 -13.20 -1.00
N VAL A 49 -17.41 -12.01 -1.46
CA VAL A 49 -18.27 -10.82 -1.43
C VAL A 49 -19.27 -10.80 -2.60
N MET A 50 -18.86 -11.23 -3.80
CA MET A 50 -19.69 -11.15 -5.00
C MET A 50 -20.62 -12.36 -5.19
N GLU A 51 -20.14 -13.57 -4.86
CA GLU A 51 -20.89 -14.82 -5.07
C GLU A 51 -21.81 -15.14 -3.88
N ASN A 52 -21.56 -14.58 -2.70
CA ASN A 52 -22.38 -14.79 -1.49
C ASN A 52 -22.94 -13.48 -0.93
N PRO A 53 -23.99 -12.91 -1.54
CA PRO A 53 -24.62 -11.67 -1.06
C PRO A 53 -25.27 -11.82 0.34
N PHE A 54 -25.44 -13.05 0.82
CA PHE A 54 -26.02 -13.34 2.14
C PHE A 54 -25.00 -13.30 3.29
N GLN A 55 -23.69 -13.31 3.01
CA GLN A 55 -22.66 -13.17 4.03
C GLN A 55 -22.34 -11.70 4.30
N SER A 56 -22.26 -11.33 5.57
CA SER A 56 -21.86 -9.98 5.94
C SER A 56 -20.35 -9.80 5.74
N VAL A 57 -19.94 -8.58 5.37
CA VAL A 57 -18.51 -8.20 5.27
C VAL A 57 -17.78 -8.44 6.61
N SER A 58 -18.49 -8.38 7.74
CA SER A 58 -17.92 -8.63 9.07
C SER A 58 -17.56 -10.10 9.29
N GLU A 59 -18.40 -11.03 8.81
CA GLU A 59 -18.12 -12.47 8.88
C GLU A 59 -16.95 -12.83 7.97
N ILE A 60 -16.90 -12.28 6.75
CA ILE A 60 -15.80 -12.50 5.80
C ILE A 60 -14.47 -11.95 6.37
N ALA A 61 -14.51 -10.77 6.97
CA ALA A 61 -13.36 -10.16 7.65
C ALA A 61 -12.81 -11.06 8.78
N SER A 62 -13.72 -11.62 9.57
CA SER A 62 -13.38 -12.52 10.67
C SER A 62 -12.80 -13.84 10.16
N ALA A 63 -13.41 -14.44 9.13
CA ALA A 63 -12.97 -15.68 8.51
C ALA A 63 -11.57 -15.57 7.88
N LEU A 64 -11.25 -14.42 7.28
CA LEU A 64 -9.98 -14.20 6.59
C LEU A 64 -8.91 -13.52 7.46
N ASN A 65 -9.24 -13.23 8.73
CA ASN A 65 -8.41 -12.46 9.66
C ASN A 65 -7.90 -11.16 9.03
N MET A 66 -8.82 -10.40 8.46
CA MET A 66 -8.55 -9.09 7.85
C MET A 66 -9.46 -8.03 8.44
N SER A 67 -9.03 -6.77 8.41
CA SER A 67 -9.93 -5.67 8.77
C SER A 67 -11.01 -5.49 7.69
N ARG A 68 -12.21 -5.05 8.10
CA ARG A 68 -13.27 -4.63 7.17
C ARG A 68 -12.77 -3.61 6.14
N SER A 69 -11.91 -2.68 6.57
CA SER A 69 -11.28 -1.68 5.69
C SER A 69 -10.38 -2.30 4.61
N THR A 70 -9.72 -3.43 4.91
CA THR A 70 -8.89 -4.14 3.92
C THR A 70 -9.77 -4.81 2.86
N ILE A 71 -10.91 -5.37 3.26
CA ILE A 71 -11.89 -5.95 2.32
C ILE A 71 -12.44 -4.87 1.38
N TYR A 72 -12.95 -3.76 1.90
CA TYR A 72 -13.47 -2.67 1.06
C TYR A 72 -12.43 -2.12 0.09
N ARG A 73 -11.19 -1.94 0.55
CA ARG A 73 -10.08 -1.52 -0.33
C ARG A 73 -9.81 -2.51 -1.46
N TYR A 74 -9.97 -3.82 -1.23
CA TYR A 74 -9.80 -4.82 -2.29
C TYR A 74 -10.95 -4.84 -3.28
N ILE A 75 -12.18 -4.65 -2.81
CA ILE A 75 -13.36 -4.53 -3.69
C ILE A 75 -13.21 -3.29 -4.58
N GLU A 76 -12.83 -2.15 -4.00
CA GLU A 76 -12.62 -0.89 -4.73
C GLU A 76 -11.49 -1.00 -5.76
N LYS A 77 -10.35 -1.60 -5.39
CA LYS A 77 -9.18 -1.73 -6.29
C LYS A 77 -9.42 -2.69 -7.47
N LYS A 78 -10.41 -3.59 -7.38
CA LYS A 78 -10.75 -4.53 -8.45
C LYS A 78 -11.82 -3.98 -9.40
N ARG A 79 -12.57 -2.97 -8.98
CA ARG A 79 -13.51 -2.23 -9.83
C ARG A 79 -12.76 -1.38 -10.85
#